data_AF-A0A6J4U004-F1
#
_entry.id   AF-A0A6J4U004-F1
#
_cell.length_a   1.000
_cell.length_b   1.000
_cell.length_c   1.000
_cell.angle_alpha   90.00
_cell.angle_beta   90.00
_cell.angle_gamma   90.00
#
_symmetry.space_group_name_H-M   'P 1'
#
loop_
_entity.id
_entity.type
_entity.pdbx_description
1 polymer ?
#
loop_
_entity_poly.entity_id
_entity_poly.type
_entity_poly.pdbx_seq_one_letter_code
_entity_poly.pdbx_strand_id
1 'polypeptide(L)'
;MAALMERLGFGGREMTAAGHSKDFVLRVVQPALIGLMDGSVSTLAPVFAVAVASGDARLTFLIGLAAAVGAAISMAFSEGLSDDGSLTGRGGPVLRGGITGVATFVGGIMHTLPFLLPDVGLALYVAFAVVGVELLVISYIRYRYFAMSFWMSALQVIFGGALVFASGVLIGSA
;
A
#
# COMPACT_ATOMS: atom_id res chain seq x y z
N MET A 1 9.80 26.23 -4.86
CA MET A 1 10.31 25.38 -3.75
C MET A 1 9.54 25.62 -2.44
N ALA A 2 9.52 26.85 -1.90
CA ALA A 2 8.88 27.16 -0.60
C ALA A 2 7.38 26.80 -0.51
N ALA A 3 6.57 27.20 -1.50
CA ALA A 3 5.14 26.86 -1.54
C ALA A 3 4.85 25.35 -1.62
N LEU A 4 5.75 24.57 -2.22
CA LEU A 4 5.64 23.10 -2.23
C LEU A 4 5.95 22.52 -0.85
N MET A 5 6.99 23.03 -0.18
CA MET A 5 7.34 22.59 1.18
C MET A 5 6.23 22.90 2.20
N GLU A 6 5.57 24.05 2.04
CA GLU A 6 4.41 24.42 2.86
C GLU A 6 3.21 23.48 2.59
N ARG A 7 2.92 23.19 1.31
CA ARG A 7 1.87 22.22 0.94
C ARG A 7 2.15 20.81 1.48
N LEU A 8 3.42 20.40 1.47
CA LEU A 8 3.88 19.12 2.01
C LEU A 8 3.97 19.12 3.55
N GLY A 9 3.70 20.24 4.22
CA GLY A 9 3.62 20.30 5.68
C GLY A 9 4.98 20.41 6.39
N PHE A 10 6.06 20.76 5.69
CA PHE A 10 7.38 20.93 6.30
C PHE A 10 7.53 22.21 7.15
N GLY A 11 6.53 23.10 7.16
CA GLY A 11 6.51 24.34 7.94
C GLY A 11 5.65 24.30 9.22
N GLY A 12 5.02 23.17 9.53
CA GLY A 12 4.12 23.05 10.68
C GLY A 12 4.85 23.16 12.02
N ARG A 13 4.34 23.99 12.94
CA ARG A 13 4.92 24.21 14.28
C ARG A 13 4.63 23.09 15.28
N GLU A 14 3.57 22.30 15.06
CA GLU A 14 3.23 21.17 15.92
C GLU A 14 4.02 19.92 15.56
N MET A 15 4.52 19.23 16.59
CA MET A 15 5.31 18.01 16.45
C MET A 15 4.52 16.80 16.94
N THR A 16 4.64 15.67 16.26
CA THR A 16 4.13 14.37 16.73
C THR A 16 4.96 13.85 17.90
N ALA A 17 4.43 12.86 18.63
CA ALA A 17 5.18 12.16 19.67
C ALA A 17 6.50 11.53 19.16
N ALA A 18 6.56 11.21 17.86
CA ALA A 18 7.75 10.69 17.19
C ALA A 18 8.75 11.77 16.73
N GLY A 19 8.50 13.05 17.05
CA GLY A 19 9.40 14.16 16.71
C GLY A 19 9.35 14.57 15.23
N HIS A 20 8.20 14.43 14.57
CA HIS A 20 8.00 14.90 13.19
C HIS A 20 6.98 16.03 13.12
N SER A 21 7.06 16.88 12.08
CA SER A 21 5.98 17.84 11.83
C SER A 21 4.66 17.09 11.64
N LYS A 22 3.65 17.48 12.42
CA LYS A 22 2.31 16.89 12.37
C LYS A 22 1.68 17.07 10.99
N ASP A 23 1.86 18.24 10.37
CA ASP A 23 1.37 18.50 9.02
C ASP A 23 2.00 17.56 7.99
N PHE A 24 3.31 17.33 8.05
CA PHE A 24 3.97 16.39 7.16
C PHE A 24 3.44 14.95 7.35
N VAL A 25 3.29 14.50 8.60
CA VAL A 25 2.78 13.16 8.88
C VAL A 25 1.35 13.01 8.39
N LEU A 26 0.48 13.99 8.67
CA LEU A 26 -0.92 13.93 8.25
C LEU A 26 -1.05 14.04 6.74
N ARG A 27 -0.39 15.01 6.09
CA ARG A 27 -0.59 15.34 4.66
C ARG A 27 0.13 14.41 3.70
N VAL A 28 1.22 13.77 4.12
CA VAL A 28 2.09 12.98 3.23
C VAL A 28 2.24 11.55 3.72
N VAL A 29 2.72 11.35 4.95
CA VAL A 29 3.06 10.00 5.43
C VAL A 29 1.82 9.14 5.59
N GLN A 30 0.77 9.68 6.20
CA GLN A 30 -0.47 8.96 6.45
C GLN A 30 -1.17 8.51 5.16
N PRO A 31 -1.48 9.38 4.17
CA PRO A 31 -2.11 8.93 2.92
C PRO A 31 -1.22 7.94 2.15
N ALA A 32 0.10 8.15 2.14
CA ALA A 32 1.03 7.20 1.50
C ALA A 32 1.01 5.84 2.18
N LEU A 33 1.02 5.79 3.51
CA LEU A 33 0.99 4.55 4.26
C LEU A 33 -0.33 3.80 4.07
N ILE A 34 -1.47 4.51 4.08
CA ILE A 34 -2.79 3.94 3.82
C ILE A 34 -2.82 3.32 2.41
N GLY A 35 -2.34 4.06 1.41
CA GLY A 35 -2.29 3.56 0.04
C GLY A 35 -1.39 2.34 -0.09
N LEU A 36 -0.18 2.38 0.48
CA LEU A 36 0.76 1.25 0.44
C LEU A 36 0.18 0.00 1.11
N MET A 37 -0.49 0.15 2.25
CA MET A 37 -1.18 -0.97 2.92
C MET A 37 -2.29 -1.56 2.05
N ASP A 38 -3.13 -0.72 1.47
CA ASP A 38 -4.22 -1.17 0.61
C ASP A 38 -3.68 -1.91 -0.62
N GLY A 39 -2.71 -1.31 -1.32
CA GLY A 39 -2.07 -1.91 -2.48
C GLY A 39 -1.38 -3.23 -2.15
N SER A 40 -0.46 -3.23 -1.18
CA SER A 40 0.33 -4.43 -0.87
C SER A 40 -0.46 -5.57 -0.25
N VAL A 41 -1.61 -5.30 0.38
CA VAL A 41 -2.41 -6.35 1.05
C VAL A 41 -3.61 -6.77 0.21
N SER A 42 -4.42 -5.83 -0.29
CA SER A 42 -5.70 -6.17 -0.95
C SER A 42 -5.52 -6.89 -2.29
N THR A 43 -4.45 -6.58 -3.04
CA THR A 43 -4.20 -7.19 -4.36
C THR A 43 -3.55 -8.56 -4.27
N LEU A 44 -3.11 -9.01 -3.07
CA LEU A 44 -2.62 -10.37 -2.88
C LEU A 44 -3.70 -11.40 -3.19
N ALA A 45 -4.94 -11.17 -2.73
CA ALA A 45 -6.03 -12.11 -2.94
C ALA A 45 -6.27 -12.45 -4.42
N PRO A 46 -6.52 -11.49 -5.33
CA PRO A 46 -6.73 -11.80 -6.74
C PRO A 46 -5.48 -12.38 -7.42
N VAL A 47 -4.27 -11.91 -7.08
CA VAL A 47 -3.01 -12.43 -7.66
C VAL A 47 -2.82 -13.90 -7.32
N PHE A 48 -2.89 -14.25 -6.03
CA PHE A 48 -2.65 -15.63 -5.60
C PHE A 48 -3.82 -16.55 -5.94
N ALA A 49 -5.06 -16.06 -5.98
CA ALA A 49 -6.19 -16.84 -6.48
C ALA A 49 -5.98 -17.29 -7.92
N VAL A 50 -5.58 -16.38 -8.81
CA VAL A 50 -5.31 -16.71 -10.22
C VAL A 50 -4.07 -17.58 -10.37
N ALA A 51 -3.01 -17.30 -9.64
CA ALA A 51 -1.78 -18.09 -9.69
C ALA A 51 -2.06 -19.56 -9.34
N VAL A 52 -2.85 -19.80 -8.30
CA VAL A 52 -3.24 -21.15 -7.85
C VAL A 52 -4.23 -21.80 -8.82
N ALA A 53 -5.25 -21.07 -9.27
CA ALA A 53 -6.30 -21.61 -10.13
C ALA A 53 -5.82 -21.95 -11.54
N SER A 54 -4.96 -21.10 -12.12
CA SER A 54 -4.57 -21.19 -13.54
C SER A 54 -3.18 -21.78 -13.75
N GLY A 55 -2.25 -21.58 -12.81
CA GLY A 55 -0.83 -21.87 -13.03
C GLY A 55 -0.18 -21.02 -14.14
N ASP A 56 -0.86 -20.00 -14.67
CA ASP A 56 -0.37 -19.17 -15.78
C ASP A 56 0.19 -17.84 -15.24
N ALA A 57 1.50 -17.67 -15.37
CA ALA A 57 2.19 -16.46 -14.91
C ALA A 57 1.72 -15.20 -15.65
N ARG A 58 1.50 -15.26 -16.97
CA ARG A 58 1.08 -14.11 -17.76
C ARG A 58 -0.34 -13.68 -17.38
N LEU A 59 -1.25 -14.64 -17.19
CA LEU A 59 -2.61 -14.35 -16.73
C LEU A 59 -2.59 -13.74 -15.32
N THR A 60 -1.76 -14.29 -14.43
CA THR A 60 -1.57 -13.76 -13.08
C THR A 60 -1.05 -12.32 -13.11
N PHE A 61 -0.06 -12.01 -13.95
CA PHE A 61 0.45 -10.66 -14.13
C PHE A 61 -0.64 -9.68 -14.61
N LEU A 62 -1.42 -10.06 -15.62
CA LEU A 62 -2.46 -9.19 -16.17
C LEU A 62 -3.55 -8.89 -15.15
N ILE A 63 -3.99 -9.89 -14.39
CA ILE A 63 -5.02 -9.71 -13.36
C ILE A 63 -4.46 -8.93 -12.17
N GLY A 64 -3.23 -9.19 -11.75
CA GLY A 64 -2.56 -8.41 -10.70
C GLY A 64 -2.40 -6.94 -11.09
N LEU A 65 -2.00 -6.66 -12.33
CA LEU A 65 -1.87 -5.29 -12.85
C LEU A 65 -3.23 -4.59 -12.90
N ALA A 66 -4.27 -5.29 -13.37
CA ALA A 66 -5.63 -4.75 -13.36
C ALA A 66 -6.12 -4.44 -11.94
N ALA A 67 -5.86 -5.33 -10.97
CA ALA A 67 -6.18 -5.12 -9.57
C ALA A 67 -5.44 -3.91 -8.98
N ALA A 68 -4.13 -3.79 -9.22
CA ALA A 68 -3.33 -2.67 -8.75
C ALA A 68 -3.79 -1.32 -9.32
N VAL A 69 -4.09 -1.27 -10.62
CA VAL A 69 -4.62 -0.04 -11.27
C VAL A 69 -6.01 0.31 -10.74
N GLY A 70 -6.90 -0.68 -10.63
CA GLY A 70 -8.26 -0.49 -10.11
C GLY A 70 -8.26 0.02 -8.67
N ALA A 71 -7.47 -0.61 -7.80
CA ALA A 71 -7.30 -0.19 -6.42
C ALA A 71 -6.72 1.23 -6.33
N ALA A 72 -5.69 1.54 -7.12
CA ALA A 72 -5.07 2.87 -7.13
C ALA A 72 -6.04 3.99 -7.50
N ILE A 73 -6.84 3.80 -8.54
CA ILE A 73 -7.88 4.74 -8.93
C ILE A 73 -8.91 4.87 -7.80
N SER A 74 -9.42 3.74 -7.30
CA SER A 74 -10.44 3.73 -6.24
C SER A 74 -9.98 4.44 -4.97
N MET A 75 -8.74 4.19 -4.54
CA MET A 75 -8.16 4.80 -3.34
C MET A 75 -7.82 6.27 -3.53
N ALA A 76 -7.38 6.69 -4.73
CA ALA A 76 -7.14 8.10 -5.04
C ALA A 76 -8.42 8.92 -4.89
N PHE A 77 -9.52 8.43 -5.46
CA PHE A 77 -10.82 9.08 -5.35
C PHE A 77 -11.39 8.97 -3.94
N SER A 78 -11.27 7.81 -3.28
CA SER A 78 -11.72 7.64 -1.90
C SER A 78 -11.06 8.64 -0.97
N GLU A 79 -9.73 8.78 -0.99
CA GLU A 79 -9.06 9.76 -0.15
C GLU A 79 -9.35 11.20 -0.58
N GLY A 80 -9.28 11.49 -1.89
CA GLY A 80 -9.46 12.85 -2.41
C GLY A 80 -10.88 13.40 -2.27
N LEU A 81 -11.91 12.54 -2.29
CA LEU A 81 -13.30 12.98 -2.13
C LEU A 81 -13.78 12.93 -0.68
N SER A 82 -13.08 12.19 0.19
CA SER A 82 -13.49 12.06 1.60
C SER A 82 -13.17 13.29 2.45
N ASP A 83 -12.17 14.08 2.05
CA ASP A 83 -11.68 15.18 2.87
C ASP A 83 -11.07 16.29 2.01
N ASP A 84 -11.67 17.49 2.06
CA ASP A 84 -11.13 18.69 1.41
C ASP A 84 -10.06 19.40 2.25
N GLY A 85 -9.83 18.92 3.48
CA GLY A 85 -8.85 19.43 4.43
C GLY A 85 -9.30 20.65 5.23
N SER A 86 -10.48 21.23 4.95
CA SER A 86 -10.97 22.44 5.62
C SER A 86 -11.32 22.21 7.09
N LEU A 87 -11.86 21.03 7.41
CA LEU A 87 -12.27 20.64 8.77
C LEU A 87 -11.16 19.91 9.52
N THR A 88 -10.33 19.11 8.83
CA THR A 88 -9.38 18.19 9.46
C THR A 88 -7.94 18.71 9.47
N GLY A 89 -7.62 19.69 8.62
CA GLY A 89 -6.25 20.14 8.39
C GLY A 89 -5.36 19.12 7.69
N ARG A 90 -5.92 18.01 7.18
CA ARG A 90 -5.17 16.90 6.58
C ARG A 90 -4.62 17.23 5.19
N GLY A 91 -4.90 18.41 4.65
CA GLY A 91 -4.40 18.88 3.37
C GLY A 91 -5.40 18.69 2.24
N GLY A 92 -5.12 19.30 1.08
CA GLY A 92 -6.07 19.39 -0.01
C GLY A 92 -6.31 18.05 -0.74
N PRO A 93 -7.49 17.90 -1.37
CA PRO A 93 -7.99 16.63 -1.91
C PRO A 93 -7.11 16.06 -3.03
N VAL A 94 -6.64 16.93 -3.93
CA VAL A 94 -5.79 16.52 -5.07
C VAL A 94 -4.44 15.96 -4.61
N LEU A 95 -3.83 16.58 -3.58
CA LEU A 95 -2.53 16.14 -3.08
C LEU A 95 -2.65 14.80 -2.37
N ARG A 96 -3.60 14.68 -1.44
CA ARG A 96 -3.79 13.45 -0.67
C ARG A 96 -4.24 12.30 -1.54
N GLY A 97 -5.24 12.52 -2.40
CA GLY A 97 -5.72 11.53 -3.36
C GLY A 97 -4.61 11.04 -4.29
N GLY A 98 -3.80 11.96 -4.83
CA GLY A 98 -2.64 11.60 -5.65
C GLY A 98 -1.61 10.76 -4.91
N ILE A 99 -1.26 11.14 -3.66
CA ILE A 99 -0.32 10.38 -2.83
C ILE A 99 -0.85 8.99 -2.53
N THR A 100 -2.10 8.87 -2.08
CA THR A 100 -2.72 7.58 -1.76
C THR A 100 -2.79 6.69 -2.99
N GLY A 101 -3.29 7.20 -4.12
CA GLY A 101 -3.41 6.43 -5.36
C GLY A 101 -2.07 5.89 -5.86
N VAL A 102 -1.03 6.74 -5.90
CA VAL A 102 0.32 6.30 -6.31
C VAL A 102 0.86 5.26 -5.35
N ALA A 103 0.71 5.46 -4.03
CA ALA A 103 1.17 4.50 -3.05
C ALA A 103 0.43 3.16 -3.14
N THR A 104 -0.88 3.16 -3.40
CA THR A 104 -1.67 1.96 -3.68
C THR A 104 -1.18 1.25 -4.93
N PHE A 105 -0.95 1.97 -6.03
CA PHE A 105 -0.41 1.37 -7.24
C PHE A 105 0.94 0.71 -6.99
N VAL A 106 1.87 1.43 -6.33
CA VAL A 106 3.21 0.93 -6.01
C VAL A 106 3.13 -0.29 -5.10
N GLY A 107 2.26 -0.28 -4.09
CA GLY A 107 2.06 -1.41 -3.20
C GLY A 107 1.51 -2.65 -3.92
N GLY A 108 0.62 -2.47 -4.90
CA GLY A 108 -0.01 -3.58 -5.63
C GLY A 108 0.81 -4.13 -6.80
N ILE A 109 1.55 -3.26 -7.50
CA ILE A 109 2.28 -3.68 -8.71
C ILE A 109 3.54 -4.49 -8.37
N MET A 110 4.20 -4.18 -7.26
CA MET A 110 5.52 -4.73 -6.93
C MET A 110 5.51 -6.25 -6.79
N HIS A 111 4.56 -6.83 -6.03
CA HIS A 111 4.41 -8.29 -5.94
C HIS A 111 3.74 -8.94 -7.18
N THR A 112 3.26 -8.14 -8.13
CA THR A 112 2.74 -8.63 -9.42
C THR A 112 3.85 -8.76 -10.47
N LEU A 113 4.88 -7.89 -10.44
CA LEU A 113 6.00 -7.92 -11.39
C LEU A 113 6.72 -9.28 -11.53
N PRO A 114 6.90 -10.09 -10.47
CA PRO A 114 7.53 -11.40 -10.58
C PRO A 114 6.84 -12.35 -11.56
N PHE A 115 5.54 -12.17 -11.82
CA PHE A 115 4.78 -12.97 -12.78
C PHE A 115 5.04 -12.60 -14.25
N LEU A 116 5.97 -11.68 -14.52
CA LEU A 116 6.60 -11.55 -15.84
C LEU A 116 7.58 -12.70 -16.14
N LEU A 117 8.00 -13.44 -15.11
CA LEU A 117 8.81 -14.65 -15.29
C LEU A 117 7.94 -15.76 -15.89
N PRO A 118 8.46 -16.54 -16.87
CA PRO A 118 7.69 -17.62 -17.48
C PRO A 118 7.37 -18.78 -16.53
N ASP A 119 8.24 -19.01 -15.54
CA ASP A 119 8.07 -20.08 -14.56
C ASP A 119 7.25 -19.58 -13.37
N VAL A 120 6.05 -20.12 -13.20
CA VAL A 120 5.12 -19.71 -12.14
C VAL A 120 5.63 -20.04 -10.74
N GLY A 121 6.40 -21.11 -10.58
CA GLY A 121 6.98 -21.49 -9.29
C GLY A 121 8.04 -20.49 -8.84
N LEU A 122 8.96 -20.14 -9.74
CA LEU A 122 9.94 -19.09 -9.50
C LEU A 122 9.27 -17.74 -9.26
N ALA A 123 8.27 -17.39 -10.07
CA ALA A 123 7.49 -16.16 -9.90
C ALA A 123 6.87 -16.07 -8.51
N LEU A 124 6.26 -17.17 -8.01
CA LEU A 124 5.69 -17.25 -6.67
C LEU A 124 6.75 -17.02 -5.58
N TYR A 125 7.90 -17.71 -5.64
CA TYR A 125 8.98 -17.53 -4.65
C TYR A 125 9.47 -16.08 -4.60
N VAL A 126 9.67 -15.45 -5.76
CA VAL A 126 10.09 -14.05 -5.84
C VAL A 126 8.98 -13.13 -5.35
N ALA A 127 7.72 -13.39 -5.69
CA ALA A 127 6.57 -12.63 -5.19
C ALA A 127 6.47 -12.68 -3.66
N PHE A 128 6.63 -13.85 -3.03
CA PHE A 128 6.67 -13.96 -1.56
C PHE A 128 7.80 -13.14 -0.93
N ALA A 129 8.98 -13.13 -1.55
CA ALA A 129 10.09 -12.31 -1.08
C ALA A 129 9.77 -10.81 -1.19
N VAL A 130 9.17 -10.37 -2.30
CA VAL A 130 8.72 -8.99 -2.49
C VAL A 130 7.67 -8.59 -1.46
N VAL A 131 6.65 -9.41 -1.24
CA VAL A 131 5.63 -9.18 -0.21
C VAL A 131 6.28 -9.08 1.17
N GLY A 132 7.24 -9.95 1.51
CA GLY A 132 7.98 -9.85 2.76
C GLY A 132 8.65 -8.48 2.95
N VAL A 133 9.29 -7.96 1.90
CA VAL A 133 9.90 -6.62 1.92
C VAL A 133 8.85 -5.52 2.04
N GLU A 134 7.73 -5.60 1.29
CA GLU A 134 6.62 -4.63 1.36
C GLU A 134 6.08 -4.52 2.78
N LEU A 135 5.76 -5.66 3.42
CA LEU A 135 5.21 -5.69 4.77
C LEU A 135 6.22 -5.17 5.82
N LEU A 136 7.52 -5.45 5.65
CA LEU A 136 8.57 -4.88 6.50
C LEU A 136 8.67 -3.36 6.34
N VAL A 137 8.60 -2.84 5.11
CA VAL A 137 8.63 -1.40 4.83
C VAL A 137 7.41 -0.71 5.45
N ILE A 138 6.20 -1.25 5.26
CA ILE A 138 4.98 -0.74 5.91
C ILE A 138 5.14 -0.73 7.43
N SER A 139 5.64 -1.82 7.99
CA SER A 139 5.83 -1.96 9.44
C SER A 139 6.84 -0.97 10.00
N TYR A 140 7.91 -0.72 9.24
CA TYR A 140 8.93 0.26 9.59
C TYR A 140 8.38 1.69 9.52
N ILE A 141 7.60 2.05 8.50
CA ILE A 141 6.97 3.39 8.40
C ILE A 141 6.05 3.63 9.60
N ARG A 142 5.23 2.64 9.97
CA ARG A 142 4.37 2.70 11.17
C ARG A 142 5.18 2.91 12.45
N TYR A 143 6.24 2.12 12.64
CA TYR A 143 7.16 2.28 13.77
C TYR A 143 7.77 3.69 13.81
N ARG A 144 8.29 4.15 12.67
CA ARG A 144 9.06 5.40 12.55
C ARG A 144 8.22 6.66 12.75
N TYR A 145 7.00 6.71 12.22
CA TYR A 145 6.20 7.94 12.16
C TYR A 145 5.01 7.95 13.14
N PHE A 146 4.54 6.79 13.59
CA PHE A 146 3.37 6.68 14.47
C PHE A 146 3.70 6.14 15.87
N ALA A 147 4.98 6.03 16.22
CA ALA A 147 5.48 5.60 17.55
C ALA A 147 4.91 4.25 18.04
N MET A 148 4.48 3.39 17.12
CA MET A 148 4.06 2.01 17.40
C MET A 148 5.28 1.16 17.72
N SER A 149 5.14 0.09 18.52
CA SER A 149 6.23 -0.89 18.63
C SER A 149 6.40 -1.65 17.31
N PHE A 150 7.64 -1.81 16.85
CA PHE A 150 7.93 -2.46 15.56
C PHE A 150 7.34 -3.88 15.50
N TRP A 151 7.49 -4.66 16.57
CA TRP A 151 6.96 -6.02 16.66
C TRP A 151 5.43 -6.09 16.53
N MET A 152 4.70 -5.21 17.23
CA MET A 152 3.24 -5.18 17.12
C MET A 152 2.80 -4.70 15.74
N SER A 153 3.53 -3.74 15.17
CA SER A 153 3.29 -3.25 13.82
C SER A 153 3.46 -4.35 12.78
N ALA A 154 4.57 -5.10 12.86
CA ALA A 154 4.86 -6.23 11.97
C ALA A 154 3.83 -7.34 12.12
N LEU A 155 3.48 -7.71 13.37
CA LEU A 155 2.49 -8.74 13.63
C LEU A 155 1.14 -8.40 12.97
N GLN A 156 0.64 -7.17 13.14
CA GLN A 156 -0.65 -6.75 12.57
C GLN A 156 -0.65 -6.76 11.05
N VAL A 157 0.43 -6.25 10.42
CA VAL A 157 0.54 -6.15 8.96
C VAL A 157 0.69 -7.54 8.34
N ILE A 158 1.54 -8.40 8.92
CA ILE A 158 1.75 -9.78 8.47
C ILE A 158 0.47 -10.60 8.67
N PHE A 159 -0.21 -10.46 9.81
CA PHE A 159 -1.45 -11.18 10.07
C PHE A 159 -2.55 -10.78 9.07
N GLY A 160 -2.73 -9.48 8.82
CA GLY A 160 -3.66 -9.00 7.79
C GLY A 160 -3.32 -9.53 6.40
N GLY A 161 -2.04 -9.47 6.00
CA GLY A 161 -1.56 -10.03 4.74
C GLY A 161 -1.80 -11.54 4.63
N ALA A 162 -1.53 -12.30 5.69
CA ALA A 162 -1.75 -13.73 5.72
C ALA A 162 -3.22 -14.11 5.56
N LEU A 163 -4.15 -13.36 6.17
CA LEU A 163 -5.59 -13.58 5.99
C LEU A 163 -6.02 -13.37 4.55
N VAL A 164 -5.61 -12.26 3.93
CA VAL A 164 -5.98 -11.94 2.54
C VAL A 164 -5.36 -12.94 1.56
N PHE A 165 -4.09 -13.31 1.78
CA PHE A 165 -3.43 -14.38 1.03
C PHE A 165 -4.19 -15.71 1.14
N ALA A 166 -4.54 -16.12 2.37
CA ALA A 166 -5.29 -17.36 2.61
C ALA A 166 -6.65 -17.33 1.91
N SER A 167 -7.37 -16.20 1.94
CA SER A 167 -8.61 -16.04 1.17
C SER A 167 -8.38 -16.23 -0.33
N GLY A 168 -7.33 -15.63 -0.89
CA GLY A 168 -6.97 -15.81 -2.30
C GLY A 168 -6.72 -17.27 -2.67
N VAL A 169 -5.87 -17.95 -1.90
CA VAL A 169 -5.56 -19.38 -2.12
C VAL A 169 -6.81 -20.26 -2.01
N LEU A 170 -7.64 -20.05 -0.98
CA LEU A 170 -8.86 -20.83 -0.79
C LEU A 170 -9.86 -20.63 -1.93
N ILE A 171 -10.06 -19.38 -2.37
CA ILE A 171 -10.94 -19.07 -3.50
C ILE A 171 -10.38 -19.64 -4.81
N GLY A 172 -9.07 -19.54 -5.04
CA GLY A 172 -8.42 -20.08 -6.24
C GLY A 172 -8.32 -21.61 -6.28
N SER A 173 -8.48 -22.28 -5.14
CA SER A 173 -8.45 -23.75 -5.05
C SER A 173 -9.83 -24.40 -5.16
N ALA A 174 -10.91 -23.60 -5.25
CA ALA A 174 -12.29 -24.04 -5.36
C ALA A 174 -12.66 -24.35 -6.82
#